data_AF-A0A2C3UL81-F1
#
_entry.id   AF-A0A2C3UL81-F1
#
_cell.length_a   1.000
_cell.length_b   1.000
_cell.length_c   1.000
_cell.angle_alpha   90.00
_cell.angle_beta   90.00
_cell.angle_gamma   90.00
#
_symmetry.space_group_name_H-M   'P 1'
#
loop_
_entity.id
_entity.type
_entity.pdbx_description
1 polymer ?
#
loop_
_entity_poly.entity_id
_entity_poly.type
_entity_poly.pdbx_seq_one_letter_code
_entity_poly.pdbx_strand_id
1 'polypeptide(L)' 'MWKKINNYKFHLKDLKFMTWLFPIVGLLYAYDFFSGLIFHQEFYWLKLICMIIMVLGFMDIRKKLKNNDYRTAR' A
#
# COMPACT_ATOMS: atom_id res chain seq x y z
N MET A 1 -23.03 1.61 -6.67
CA MET A 1 -21.66 2.19 -6.73
C MET A 1 -20.56 1.18 -6.44
N TRP A 2 -20.70 0.34 -5.41
CA TRP A 2 -19.72 -0.69 -5.04
C TRP A 2 -19.27 -1.63 -6.18
N LYS A 3 -20.19 -2.09 -7.04
CA LYS A 3 -19.85 -2.87 -8.25
C LYS A 3 -18.88 -2.15 -9.20
N LYS A 4 -18.98 -0.83 -9.31
CA LYS A 4 -18.15 -0.02 -10.21
C LYS A 4 -16.74 0.17 -9.67
N ILE A 5 -16.60 0.23 -8.34
CA ILE A 5 -15.30 0.28 -7.63
C ILE A 5 -14.62 -1.09 -7.69
N ASN A 6 -15.35 -2.19 -7.45
CA ASN A 6 -14.79 -3.54 -7.54
C ASN A 6 -14.31 -3.92 -8.93
N ASN A 7 -14.99 -3.43 -9.98
CA ASN A 7 -14.63 -3.71 -11.37
C ASN A 7 -13.70 -2.64 -11.96
N TYR A 8 -13.22 -1.70 -11.15
CA TYR A 8 -12.28 -0.68 -11.59
C TYR A 8 -10.91 -1.31 -11.80
N LYS A 9 -10.50 -1.40 -13.06
CA LYS A 9 -9.14 -1.82 -13.42
C LYS A 9 -8.24 -0.59 -13.45
N PHE A 10 -7.25 -0.58 -12.57
CA PHE A 10 -6.20 0.43 -12.56
C PHE A 10 -5.37 0.36 -13.86
N HIS A 11 -4.81 1.50 -14.26
CA HIS A 11 -3.85 1.53 -15.36
C HIS A 11 -2.51 0.96 -14.90
N LEU A 12 -1.80 0.29 -15.82
CA LEU A 12 -0.46 -0.27 -15.55
C LEU A 12 0.53 0.80 -15.03
N LYS A 13 0.44 2.03 -15.56
CA LYS A 13 1.29 3.15 -15.14
C LYS A 13 1.07 3.50 -13.68
N ASP A 14 -0.18 3.57 -13.24
CA ASP A 14 -0.56 3.84 -11.85
C ASP A 14 -0.17 2.68 -10.93
N LEU A 15 -0.37 1.42 -11.36
CA LEU A 15 0.06 0.23 -10.62
C LEU A 15 1.57 0.20 -10.40
N LYS A 16 2.37 0.53 -11.42
CA LYS A 16 3.83 0.61 -11.31
C LYS A 16 4.25 1.76 -10.38
N PHE A 17 3.62 2.92 -10.49
CA PHE A 17 3.87 4.06 -9.61
C PHE A 17 3.56 3.73 -8.15
N MET A 18 2.40 3.12 -7.89
CA MET A 18 2.02 2.63 -6.56
C MET A 18 3.03 1.60 -6.05
N THR A 19 3.40 0.60 -6.86
CA THR A 19 4.38 -0.42 -6.48
C THR A 19 5.73 0.18 -6.09
N TRP A 20 6.12 1.32 -6.67
CA TRP A 20 7.35 2.03 -6.34
C TRP A 20 7.21 2.94 -5.10
N LEU A 21 6.06 3.61 -4.93
CA LEU A 21 5.80 4.47 -3.76
C LEU A 21 5.61 3.69 -2.46
N PHE A 22 4.89 2.57 -2.50
CA PHE A 22 4.56 1.78 -1.32
C PHE A 22 5.78 1.38 -0.46
N PRO A 23 6.91 0.88 -1.00
CA PRO A 23 8.08 0.58 -0.19
C PRO A 23 8.73 1.83 0.41
N ILE A 24 8.72 2.97 -0.28
CA ILE A 24 9.28 4.23 0.25
C ILE A 24 8.47 4.70 1.45
N VAL A 25 7.14 4.75 1.30
CA VAL A 25 6.23 5.15 2.39
C VAL A 25 6.25 4.13 3.53
N GLY A 26 6.34 2.84 3.21
CA GLY A 26 6.45 1.76 4.19
C GLY A 26 7.73 1.86 5.03
N LEU A 27 8.87 2.21 4.42
CA LEU A 27 10.13 2.44 5.13
C LEU A 27 10.06 3.65 6.07
N LEU A 28 9.42 4.75 5.64
CA LEU A 28 9.20 5.92 6.48
C LEU A 28 8.33 5.59 7.71
N TYR A 29 7.23 4.86 7.51
CA TYR A 29 6.37 4.42 8.60
C TYR A 29 7.06 3.43 9.54
N ALA A 30 7.85 2.52 9.00
CA ALA A 30 8.65 1.59 9.80
C ALA A 30 9.65 2.36 10.67
N TYR A 31 10.37 3.31 10.09
CA TYR A 31 11.33 4.16 10.82
C TYR A 31 10.64 4.91 11.96
N ASP A 32 9.52 5.59 11.68
CA ASP A 32 8.75 6.35 12.67
C ASP A 32 8.17 5.44 13.79
N PHE A 33 7.75 4.23 13.43
CA PHE A 33 7.32 3.22 14.40
C PHE A 33 8.47 2.73 15.28
N PHE A 34 9.62 2.39 14.70
CA PHE A 34 10.80 1.94 15.46
C PHE A 34 11.38 3.07 16.32
N SER A 35 11.40 4.32 15.83
CA SER A 35 11.80 5.46 16.67
C SER A 35 10.83 5.66 17.82
N GLY A 36 9.52 5.64 17.59
CA GLY A 36 8.53 5.75 18.67
C GLY A 36 8.67 4.65 19.73
N LEU A 37 9.03 3.44 19.30
CA LEU A 37 9.29 2.28 20.16
C LEU A 37 10.56 2.45 21.00
N ILE A 38 11.64 2.98 20.41
CA ILE A 38 12.92 3.23 21.10
C ILE A 38 12.81 4.41 22.09
N PHE A 39 12.07 5.46 21.75
CA PHE A 39 11.96 6.68 22.56
C PHE A 39 10.84 6.63 23.61
N HIS A 40 10.23 5.45 23.87
CA HIS A 40 9.11 5.28 24.81
C HIS A 40 7.94 6.27 24.58
N GLN A 41 7.76 6.70 23.34
CA GLN A 41 6.63 7.55 22.98
C GLN A 41 5.37 6.68 22.92
N GLU A 42 4.24 7.20 23.39
CA GLU A 42 3.00 6.41 23.49
C GLU A 42 2.76 5.61 22.21
N PHE A 43 2.67 4.28 22.36
CA PHE A 43 2.53 3.35 21.26
C PHE A 43 1.22 3.66 20.52
N TYR A 44 1.33 4.38 19.41
CA TYR A 44 0.19 4.70 18.57
C TYR A 44 -0.21 3.46 17.77
N TRP A 45 -1.06 2.63 18.37
CA TRP A 45 -1.71 1.47 17.72
C TRP A 45 -2.31 1.81 16.35
N LEU A 46 -2.74 3.06 16.16
CA LEU A 46 -3.18 3.58 14.86
C LEU A 46 -2.09 3.50 13.77
N LYS A 47 -0.83 3.83 14.09
CA LYS A 47 0.29 3.71 13.13
C LYS A 47 0.54 2.26 12.74
N LEU A 48 0.40 1.33 13.69
CA LEU A 48 0.51 -0.11 13.44
C LEU A 48 -0.59 -0.60 12.49
N ILE A 49 -1.85 -0.22 12.75
CA ILE A 49 -3.00 -0.57 11.90
C ILE A 49 -2.83 0.01 10.49
N CYS A 50 -2.38 1.27 10.37
CA CYS A 50 -2.07 1.90 9.09
C CYS A 50 -0.99 1.13 8.32
N MET A 51 0.07 0.68 9.01
CA MET A 51 1.14 -0.12 8.39
C MET A 51 0.60 -1.46 7.85
N ILE A 52 -0.25 -2.15 8.61
CA ILE A 52 -0.87 -3.41 8.18
C ILE A 52 -1.75 -3.19 6.94
N ILE A 53 -2.57 -2.13 6.93
CA ILE A 53 -3.43 -1.80 5.78
C ILE A 53 -2.57 -1.48 4.54
N MET A 54 -1.45 -0.76 4.70
CA MET A 54 -0.52 -0.52 3.60
C MET A 54 0.09 -1.82 3.05
N VAL A 55 0.52 -2.74 3.91
CA VAL A 55 1.08 -4.03 3.46
C VAL A 55 0.03 -4.85 2.70
N LEU A 56 -1.20 -4.90 3.19
CA LEU A 56 -2.31 -5.58 2.51
C LEU A 56 -2.61 -4.94 1.14
N GLY A 57 -2.65 -3.61 1.06
CA GLY A 57 -2.81 -2.89 -0.21
C GLY A 57 -1.69 -3.18 -1.20
N PHE A 58 -0.44 -3.23 -0.73
CA PHE A 58 0.71 -3.58 -1.56
C PHE A 58 0.64 -5.01 -2.09
N MET A 59 0.25 -5.98 -1.25
CA MET A 59 0.05 -7.36 -1.66
C MET A 59 -1.05 -7.50 -2.72
N ASP A 60 -2.15 -6.76 -2.57
CA ASP A 60 -3.24 -6.75 -3.55
C ASP A 60 -2.80 -6.18 -4.91
N ILE A 61 -2.07 -5.05 -4.91
CA ILE A 61 -1.47 -4.44 -6.12
C ILE A 61 -0.53 -5.45 -6.80
N ARG A 62 0.35 -6.11 -6.05
CA ARG A 62 1.24 -7.15 -6.60
C ARG A 62 0.47 -8.33 -7.18
N LYS A 63 -0.62 -8.75 -6.54
CA LYS A 63 -1.49 -9.83 -7.03
C LYS A 63 -2.19 -9.43 -8.33
N LYS A 64 -2.71 -8.21 -8.41
CA LYS A 64 -3.30 -7.64 -9.64
C LYS A 64 -2.28 -7.55 -10.78
N LEU A 65 -1.04 -7.13 -10.48
CA LEU A 65 0.05 -7.09 -11.45
C LEU A 65 0.42 -8.49 -11.95
N LYS A 66 0.52 -9.49 -11.06
CA LYS A 66 0.82 -10.89 -11.41
C LYS A 66 -0.28 -11.51 -12.28
N ASN A 67 -1.54 -11.19 -12.01
CA ASN A 67 -2.71 -11.73 -12.73
C ASN A 67 -3.03 -10.96 -14.02
N ASN A 68 -2.23 -9.97 -14.41
CA ASN A 68 -2.51 -9.07 -15.54
C ASN A 68 -3.90 -8.41 -15.48
N ASP A 69 -4.43 -8.21 -14.27
CA ASP A 69 -5.75 -7.63 -14.05
C ASP A 69 -5.69 -6.10 -14.01
N TYR A 70 -5.19 -5.52 -15.10
CA TYR A 70 -5.00 -4.08 -15.26
C TYR A 70 -5.26 -3.63 -16.70
N ARG A 71 -5.61 -2.35 -16.87
CA ARG A 71 -5.72 -1.76 -18.21
C ARG A 71 -4.33 -1.35 -18.69
N THR A 72 -3.85 -1.99 -19.75
CA THR A 72 -2.84 -1.41 -20.63
C THR A 72 -3.53 -0.33 -21.47
N ALA A 73 -3.07 0.92 -21.37
CA ALA A 73 -3.47 1.92 -22.34
C ALA A 73 -3.00 1.43 -23.72
N ARG A 74 -3.91 1.44 -24.69
CA ARG A 74 -3.60 1.19 -26.10
C ARG A 74 -2.84 2.38 -26.66
#